data_AF-A0A1N6NM98-F1
#
_entry.id   AF-A0A1N6NM98-F1
#
_cell.length_a   1.000
_cell.length_b   1.000
_cell.length_c   1.000
_cell.angle_alpha   90.00
_cell.angle_beta   90.00
_cell.angle_gamma   90.00
#
_symmetry.space_group_name_H-M   'P 1'
#
loop_
_entity.id
_entity.type
_entity.pdbx_description
1 polymer ?
#
loop_
_entity_poly.entity_id
_entity_poly.type
_entity_poly.pdbx_seq_one_letter_code
_entity_poly.pdbx_strand_id
1 'polypeptide(L)'
;MTKAKSTSASNAAPESVAEKNPPVTAEERYRMIAEAAYFRAEKRAFLGGNVAEDWLQAEAEIDRMLKEQGRLPSMTPEEIEQRVQGALATDPAAIAAQVRAITLDALTRGSLDTEALKRVTAAVVKGAREGAAPLGEHGGQALKEAMRGLDEALAGAAEAAQLAIQEAAGRTSEFSRQGLKRAADELATLQTLFIETLQEAAQSAKGVVQATFTELAEHARTSGSAVGQRTRIALEQLAQAITAGARDQAKKGTEVVRHEAALLAGLAAGLLQGIAARLESKDTGKDV
;
A
#
# COMPACT_ATOMS: atom_id res chain seq x y z
N MET A 1 18.39 -64.55 12.88
CA MET A 1 19.17 -63.44 13.51
C MET A 1 20.50 -63.38 12.76
N THR A 2 21.12 -62.29 12.31
CA THR A 2 20.86 -60.82 12.30
C THR A 2 21.98 -60.19 11.43
N LYS A 3 21.94 -59.01 10.80
CA LYS A 3 20.93 -57.93 10.62
C LYS A 3 21.39 -57.09 9.40
N ALA A 4 20.54 -56.84 8.39
CA ALA A 4 20.93 -56.01 7.24
C ALA A 4 20.81 -54.50 7.54
N LYS A 5 21.71 -53.71 6.95
CA LYS A 5 21.90 -52.26 7.17
C LYS A 5 20.86 -51.47 6.36
N SER A 6 20.15 -50.54 7.00
CA SER A 6 19.30 -49.56 6.30
C SER A 6 19.71 -48.14 6.70
N THR A 7 20.08 -47.35 5.71
CA THR A 7 20.52 -45.94 5.83
C THR A 7 19.30 -45.03 5.98
N SER A 8 19.25 -44.28 7.08
CA SER A 8 18.30 -43.17 7.22
C SER A 8 18.88 -41.94 6.52
N ALA A 9 18.31 -41.57 5.38
CA ALA A 9 18.59 -40.30 4.72
C ALA A 9 17.70 -39.23 5.38
N SER A 10 18.26 -38.48 6.33
CA SER A 10 17.59 -37.31 6.88
C SER A 10 17.59 -36.20 5.82
N ASN A 11 16.43 -35.96 5.22
CA ASN A 11 16.26 -34.92 4.21
C ASN A 11 16.14 -33.56 4.91
N ALA A 12 17.25 -32.85 5.06
CA ALA A 12 17.28 -31.53 5.68
C ALA A 12 16.55 -30.50 4.79
N ALA A 13 15.57 -29.82 5.35
CA ALA A 13 14.91 -28.68 4.72
C ALA A 13 15.87 -27.48 4.65
N PRO A 14 15.67 -26.52 3.72
CA PRO A 14 16.51 -25.34 3.59
C PRO A 14 16.14 -24.27 4.64
N GLU A 15 16.54 -24.50 5.88
CA GLU A 15 16.80 -23.40 6.82
C GLU A 15 18.09 -22.64 6.40
N SER A 16 18.39 -21.49 7.01
CA SER A 16 19.57 -20.64 6.74
C SER A 16 19.58 -19.85 5.42
N VAL A 17 18.59 -18.96 5.23
CA VAL A 17 18.89 -17.63 4.63
C VAL A 17 18.23 -16.48 5.40
N ALA A 18 16.94 -16.63 5.76
CA ALA A 18 16.15 -15.58 6.41
C ALA A 18 16.66 -15.11 7.79
N GLU A 19 17.32 -15.99 8.57
CA GLU A 19 17.82 -15.63 9.91
C GLU A 19 19.04 -14.71 9.92
N LYS A 20 19.79 -14.59 8.81
CA LYS A 20 21.10 -13.91 8.81
C LYS A 20 21.03 -12.40 8.63
N ASN A 21 19.89 -11.84 8.24
CA ASN A 21 19.70 -10.39 8.19
C ASN A 21 18.19 -10.06 8.20
N PRO A 22 17.62 -9.60 9.32
CA PRO A 22 16.19 -9.28 9.37
C PRO A 22 15.87 -8.08 8.45
N PRO A 23 14.64 -8.02 7.89
CA PRO A 23 14.13 -6.82 7.25
C PRO A 23 14.23 -5.61 8.18
N VAL A 24 14.60 -4.45 7.65
CA VAL A 24 14.54 -3.20 8.43
C VAL A 24 13.10 -2.89 8.76
N THR A 25 12.85 -2.22 9.89
CA THR A 25 11.48 -1.79 10.21
C THR A 25 11.03 -0.67 9.26
N ALA A 26 9.72 -0.42 9.14
CA ALA A 26 9.21 0.70 8.35
C ALA A 26 9.72 2.06 8.89
N GLU A 27 9.89 2.19 10.20
CA GLU A 27 10.49 3.37 10.85
C GLU A 27 11.98 3.51 10.53
N GLU A 28 12.74 2.41 10.57
CA GLU A 28 14.17 2.40 10.24
C GLU A 28 14.38 2.75 8.75
N ARG A 29 13.59 2.16 7.83
CA ARG A 29 13.53 2.56 6.42
C ARG A 29 13.25 4.06 6.28
N TYR A 30 12.23 4.58 6.97
CA TYR A 30 11.91 6.00 6.94
C TYR A 30 13.07 6.89 7.38
N ARG A 31 13.76 6.54 8.49
CA ARG A 31 14.93 7.28 8.96
C ARG A 31 16.08 7.27 7.96
N MET A 32 16.36 6.11 7.35
CA MET A 32 17.38 6.00 6.30
C MET A 32 17.07 6.88 5.09
N ILE A 33 15.80 6.96 4.67
CA ILE A 33 15.36 7.83 3.57
C ILE A 33 15.49 9.31 3.95
N ALA A 34 15.06 9.69 5.16
CA ALA A 34 15.14 11.07 5.65
C ALA A 34 16.59 11.56 5.77
N GLU A 35 17.50 10.73 6.28
CA GLU A 35 18.93 11.02 6.36
C GLU A 35 19.55 11.15 4.95
N ALA A 36 19.24 10.24 4.03
CA ALA A 36 19.73 10.32 2.64
C ALA A 36 19.21 11.57 1.90
N ALA A 37 17.94 11.95 2.11
CA ALA A 37 17.36 13.18 1.55
C ALA A 37 18.02 14.44 2.14
N TYR A 38 18.31 14.45 3.45
CA TYR A 38 19.04 15.52 4.11
C TYR A 38 20.45 15.70 3.53
N PHE A 39 21.23 14.62 3.40
CA PHE A 39 22.57 14.68 2.80
C PHE A 39 22.56 15.08 1.32
N ARG A 40 21.49 14.75 0.58
CA ARG A 40 21.28 15.25 -0.80
C ARG A 40 21.09 16.75 -0.82
N ALA A 41 20.24 17.31 0.05
CA ALA A 41 20.05 18.76 0.18
C ALA A 41 21.32 19.47 0.69
N GLU A 42 22.06 18.88 1.63
CA GLU A 42 23.30 19.42 2.19
C GLU A 42 24.42 19.52 1.14
N LYS A 43 24.54 18.55 0.22
CA LYS A 43 25.48 18.64 -0.93
C LYS A 43 25.21 19.84 -1.84
N ARG A 44 23.99 20.40 -1.81
CA ARG A 44 23.62 21.64 -2.51
C ARG A 44 23.87 22.89 -1.65
N ALA A 45 24.49 22.74 -0.48
CA ALA A 45 24.53 23.72 0.62
C ALA A 45 23.14 24.21 1.05
N PHE A 46 22.09 23.40 0.83
CA PHE A 46 20.66 23.81 0.91
C PHE A 46 20.29 24.99 -0.02
N LEU A 47 21.15 25.31 -1.00
CA LEU A 47 20.99 26.42 -1.94
C LEU A 47 20.31 25.97 -3.24
N GLY A 48 18.98 25.80 -3.15
CA GLY A 48 18.14 25.47 -4.31
C GLY A 48 18.07 23.97 -4.61
N GLY A 49 17.33 23.63 -5.67
CA GLY A 49 16.85 22.28 -5.93
C GLY A 49 15.50 21.99 -5.25
N ASN A 50 14.88 20.86 -5.60
CA ASN A 50 13.56 20.49 -5.10
C ASN A 50 13.70 19.46 -3.96
N VAL A 51 13.09 19.75 -2.80
CA VAL A 51 13.13 18.89 -1.60
C VAL A 51 12.36 17.59 -1.82
N ALA A 52 11.21 17.64 -2.50
CA ALA A 52 10.44 16.44 -2.85
C ALA A 52 11.18 15.55 -3.86
N GLU A 53 12.06 16.14 -4.69
CA GLU A 53 12.91 15.39 -5.60
C GLU A 53 14.08 14.71 -4.87
N ASP A 54 14.69 15.35 -3.87
CA ASP A 54 15.69 14.70 -3.00
C ASP A 54 15.08 13.51 -2.26
N TRP A 55 13.86 13.68 -1.73
CA TRP A 55 13.13 12.60 -1.06
C TRP A 55 12.87 11.42 -2.00
N LEU A 56 12.32 11.68 -3.19
CA LEU A 56 12.02 10.64 -4.18
C LEU A 56 13.29 9.90 -4.63
N GLN A 57 14.41 10.61 -4.79
CA GLN A 57 15.70 10.01 -5.14
C GLN A 57 16.31 9.23 -3.96
N ALA A 58 16.15 9.70 -2.72
CA ALA A 58 16.58 8.99 -1.51
C ALA A 58 15.77 7.72 -1.27
N GLU A 59 14.45 7.77 -1.46
CA GLU A 59 13.56 6.61 -1.38
C GLU A 59 13.95 5.52 -2.39
N ALA A 60 14.14 5.90 -3.66
CA ALA A 60 14.60 4.97 -4.69
C ALA A 60 16.00 4.38 -4.43
N GLU A 61 16.91 5.16 -3.81
CA GLU A 61 18.25 4.71 -3.44
C GLU A 61 18.23 3.70 -2.28
N ILE A 62 17.52 4.04 -1.19
CA ILE A 62 17.39 3.19 0.00
C ILE A 62 16.60 1.92 -0.34
N ASP A 63 15.52 2.00 -1.11
CA ASP A 63 14.74 0.83 -1.52
C ASP A 63 15.54 -0.12 -2.39
N ARG A 64 16.35 0.40 -3.32
CA ARG A 64 17.24 -0.44 -4.13
C ARG A 64 18.26 -1.15 -3.25
N MET A 65 18.91 -0.42 -2.34
CA MET A 65 19.89 -0.98 -1.40
C MET A 65 19.27 -2.04 -0.48
N LEU A 66 18.10 -1.77 0.10
CA LEU A 66 17.40 -2.71 0.98
C LEU A 66 16.93 -3.96 0.20
N LYS A 67 16.47 -3.79 -1.05
CA LYS A 67 16.11 -4.90 -1.93
C LYS A 67 17.30 -5.76 -2.32
N GLU A 68 18.44 -5.15 -2.67
CA GLU A 68 19.71 -5.85 -2.94
C GLU A 68 20.21 -6.64 -1.71
N GLN A 69 19.95 -6.14 -0.50
CA GLN A 69 20.28 -6.83 0.76
C GLN A 69 19.24 -7.87 1.21
N GLY A 70 18.07 -7.96 0.55
CA GLY A 70 16.95 -8.79 1.01
C GLY A 70 16.27 -8.28 2.29
N ARG A 71 16.47 -7.00 2.66
CA ARG A 71 16.03 -6.38 3.92
C ARG A 71 14.90 -5.37 3.77
N LEU A 72 14.36 -5.18 2.56
CA LEU A 72 13.22 -4.28 2.36
C LEU A 72 12.03 -4.80 3.19
N PRO A 73 11.35 -3.94 4.01
CA PRO A 73 10.10 -4.32 4.64
C PRO A 73 9.05 -4.47 3.53
N SER A 74 8.86 -5.68 3.04
CA SER A 74 7.84 -5.98 2.05
C SER A 74 7.35 -7.39 2.27
N MET A 75 6.02 -7.56 2.36
CA MET A 75 5.46 -8.90 2.26
C MET A 75 5.66 -9.42 0.84
N THR A 76 6.06 -10.68 0.72
CA THR A 76 6.10 -11.36 -0.57
C THR A 76 4.68 -11.61 -1.09
N PRO A 77 4.47 -11.70 -2.43
CA PRO A 77 3.19 -12.11 -2.99
C PRO A 77 2.67 -13.41 -2.36
N GLU A 78 3.55 -14.38 -2.13
CA GLU A 78 3.24 -15.68 -1.55
C GLU A 78 2.77 -15.57 -0.08
N GLU A 79 3.36 -14.70 0.73
CA GLU A 79 2.90 -14.42 2.10
C GLU A 79 1.52 -13.72 2.13
N ILE A 80 1.28 -12.80 1.20
CA ILE A 80 -0.03 -12.13 1.04
C ILE A 80 -1.08 -13.17 0.66
N GLU A 81 -0.79 -14.00 -0.34
CA GLU A 81 -1.67 -15.08 -0.81
C GLU A 81 -2.03 -16.04 0.33
N GLN A 82 -1.04 -16.53 1.08
CA GLN A 82 -1.25 -17.45 2.20
C GLN A 82 -2.06 -16.82 3.33
N ARG A 83 -1.78 -15.56 3.71
CA ARG A 83 -2.54 -14.85 4.75
C ARG A 83 -3.99 -14.61 4.33
N VAL A 84 -4.24 -14.28 3.07
CA VAL A 84 -5.61 -14.10 2.55
C VAL A 84 -6.32 -15.45 2.45
N GLN A 85 -5.66 -16.50 1.94
CA GLN A 85 -6.21 -17.85 1.91
C GLN A 85 -6.64 -18.33 3.31
N GLY A 86 -5.79 -18.09 4.32
CA GLY A 86 -6.09 -18.36 5.73
C GLY A 86 -7.29 -17.55 6.25
N ALA A 87 -7.41 -16.28 5.87
CA ALA A 87 -8.54 -15.44 6.26
C ALA A 87 -9.89 -15.99 5.76
N LEU A 88 -9.94 -16.52 4.53
CA LEU A 88 -11.16 -17.12 3.97
C LEU A 88 -11.59 -18.43 4.66
N ALA A 89 -10.70 -19.07 5.43
CA ALA A 89 -11.04 -20.23 6.26
C ALA A 89 -11.62 -19.85 7.64
N THR A 90 -11.80 -18.55 7.93
CA THR A 90 -12.38 -18.04 9.18
C THR A 90 -13.89 -17.74 9.04
N ASP A 91 -14.50 -17.13 10.06
CA ASP A 91 -15.89 -16.66 10.02
C ASP A 91 -16.12 -15.72 8.82
N PRO A 92 -17.10 -15.98 7.93
CA PRO A 92 -17.48 -15.10 6.82
C PRO A 92 -17.61 -13.62 7.22
N ALA A 93 -18.12 -13.31 8.41
CA ALA A 93 -18.27 -11.93 8.88
C ALA A 93 -16.92 -11.22 9.13
N ALA A 94 -15.84 -11.98 9.37
CA ALA A 94 -14.50 -11.47 9.65
C ALA A 94 -13.62 -11.34 8.40
N ILE A 95 -13.94 -12.05 7.30
CA ILE A 95 -13.11 -12.12 6.09
C ILE A 95 -12.76 -10.72 5.57
N ALA A 96 -13.75 -9.86 5.34
CA ALA A 96 -13.53 -8.52 4.80
C ALA A 96 -12.56 -7.69 5.68
N ALA A 97 -12.75 -7.73 7.01
CA ALA A 97 -11.91 -6.99 7.95
C ALA A 97 -10.47 -7.51 7.99
N GLN A 98 -10.27 -8.83 7.88
CA GLN A 98 -8.94 -9.46 7.83
C GLN A 98 -8.23 -9.17 6.51
N VAL A 99 -8.90 -9.34 5.36
CA VAL A 99 -8.33 -9.07 4.04
C VAL A 99 -8.00 -7.57 3.88
N ARG A 100 -8.84 -6.68 4.41
CA ARG A 100 -8.55 -5.25 4.52
C ARG A 100 -7.27 -4.98 5.31
N ALA A 101 -7.11 -5.63 6.47
CA ALA A 101 -5.93 -5.47 7.30
C ALA A 101 -4.65 -6.00 6.63
N ILE A 102 -4.70 -7.18 5.98
CA ILE A 102 -3.58 -7.76 5.23
C ILE A 102 -3.16 -6.84 4.07
N THR A 103 -4.14 -6.32 3.32
CA THR A 103 -3.87 -5.40 2.19
C THR A 103 -3.20 -4.12 2.68
N LEU A 104 -3.69 -3.49 3.75
CA LEU A 104 -3.09 -2.28 4.31
C LEU A 104 -1.68 -2.55 4.88
N ASP A 105 -1.47 -3.67 5.55
CA ASP A 105 -0.17 -4.11 6.08
C ASP A 105 0.86 -4.34 4.94
N ALA A 106 0.43 -4.91 3.81
CA ALA A 106 1.28 -5.08 2.63
C ALA A 106 1.62 -3.73 1.95
N LEU A 107 0.63 -2.83 1.80
CA LEU A 107 0.81 -1.51 1.18
C LEU A 107 1.64 -0.53 2.03
N THR A 108 1.57 -0.62 3.35
CA THR A 108 2.30 0.30 4.27
C THR A 108 3.75 -0.09 4.53
N ARG A 109 4.11 -1.36 4.29
CA ARG A 109 5.50 -1.83 4.43
C ARG A 109 6.35 -1.45 3.21
N GLY A 110 5.86 -1.77 2.02
CA GLY A 110 6.58 -1.56 0.76
C GLY A 110 6.53 -0.12 0.24
N SER A 111 7.05 0.07 -0.98
CA SER A 111 6.88 1.31 -1.75
C SER A 111 5.41 1.47 -2.20
N LEU A 112 4.88 2.70 -2.11
CA LEU A 112 3.55 3.03 -2.63
C LEU A 112 3.63 3.43 -4.12
N ASP A 113 4.11 2.50 -4.95
CA ASP A 113 4.17 2.66 -6.42
C ASP A 113 3.15 1.76 -7.14
N THR A 114 2.83 2.10 -8.40
CA THR A 114 1.84 1.40 -9.22
C THR A 114 2.14 -0.09 -9.41
N GLU A 115 3.42 -0.49 -9.47
CA GLU A 115 3.80 -1.89 -9.62
C GLU A 115 3.72 -2.65 -8.30
N ALA A 116 4.05 -2.02 -7.17
CA ALA A 116 3.79 -2.57 -5.84
C ALA A 116 2.29 -2.78 -5.60
N LEU A 117 1.48 -1.78 -5.94
CA LEU A 117 0.02 -1.85 -5.86
C LEU A 117 -0.55 -3.00 -6.72
N LYS A 118 -0.09 -3.14 -7.97
CA LYS A 118 -0.43 -4.28 -8.85
C LYS A 118 -0.11 -5.61 -8.19
N ARG A 119 1.13 -5.78 -7.68
CA ARG A 119 1.56 -7.03 -7.02
C ARG A 119 0.71 -7.36 -5.80
N VAL A 120 0.45 -6.39 -4.92
CA VAL A 120 -0.38 -6.61 -3.72
C VAL A 120 -1.82 -6.96 -4.10
N THR A 121 -2.42 -6.21 -5.04
CA THR A 121 -3.80 -6.45 -5.49
C THR A 121 -3.94 -7.84 -6.11
N ALA A 122 -3.03 -8.22 -7.03
CA ALA A 122 -3.01 -9.54 -7.65
C ALA A 122 -2.82 -10.67 -6.63
N ALA A 123 -1.91 -10.51 -5.66
CA ALA A 123 -1.68 -11.50 -4.61
C ALA A 123 -2.90 -11.68 -3.69
N VAL A 124 -3.57 -10.58 -3.29
CA VAL A 124 -4.82 -10.66 -2.51
C VAL A 124 -5.93 -11.38 -3.30
N VAL A 125 -6.12 -11.02 -4.57
CA VAL A 125 -7.15 -11.63 -5.43
C VAL A 125 -6.85 -13.12 -5.67
N LYS A 126 -5.59 -13.49 -5.89
CA LYS A 126 -5.16 -14.88 -6.05
C LYS A 126 -5.35 -15.70 -4.77
N GLY A 127 -4.90 -15.20 -3.62
CA GLY A 127 -5.11 -15.84 -2.31
C GLY A 127 -6.58 -16.02 -1.98
N ALA A 128 -7.43 -15.04 -2.31
CA ALA A 128 -8.87 -15.15 -2.12
C ALA A 128 -9.51 -16.19 -3.07
N ARG A 129 -9.09 -16.24 -4.34
CA ARG A 129 -9.53 -17.29 -5.28
C ARG A 129 -9.17 -18.69 -4.77
N GLU A 130 -7.95 -18.86 -4.27
CA GLU A 130 -7.42 -20.16 -3.83
C GLU A 130 -7.98 -20.58 -2.46
N GLY A 131 -8.30 -19.62 -1.58
CA GLY A 131 -9.06 -19.86 -0.34
C GLY A 131 -10.54 -20.14 -0.56
N ALA A 132 -11.16 -19.58 -1.62
CA ALA A 132 -12.56 -19.84 -1.96
C ALA A 132 -12.78 -21.22 -2.61
N ALA A 133 -11.79 -21.74 -3.35
CA ALA A 133 -11.89 -23.01 -4.07
C ALA A 133 -12.32 -24.23 -3.21
N PRO A 134 -11.77 -24.50 -2.00
CA PRO A 134 -12.20 -25.62 -1.17
C PRO A 134 -13.58 -25.43 -0.51
N LEU A 135 -14.16 -24.22 -0.52
CA LEU A 135 -15.43 -23.91 0.15
C LEU A 135 -16.69 -24.27 -0.68
N GLY A 136 -16.50 -24.67 -1.95
CA GLY A 136 -17.59 -25.06 -2.84
C GLY A 136 -18.64 -23.95 -3.01
N GLU A 137 -19.91 -24.28 -2.75
CA GLU A 137 -21.05 -23.34 -2.82
C GLU A 137 -20.86 -22.09 -1.95
N HIS A 138 -20.17 -22.20 -0.80
CA HIS A 138 -19.91 -21.07 0.09
C HIS A 138 -18.75 -20.17 -0.38
N GLY A 139 -17.93 -20.65 -1.32
CA GLY A 139 -16.78 -19.92 -1.85
C GLY A 139 -17.16 -18.59 -2.51
N GLY A 140 -18.35 -18.50 -3.12
CA GLY A 140 -18.86 -17.26 -3.69
C GLY A 140 -19.04 -16.16 -2.63
N GLN A 141 -19.66 -16.46 -1.49
CA GLN A 141 -19.86 -15.46 -0.44
C GLN A 141 -18.54 -15.06 0.23
N ALA A 142 -17.67 -16.04 0.54
CA ALA A 142 -16.35 -15.78 1.10
C ALA A 142 -15.51 -14.85 0.18
N LEU A 143 -15.62 -15.06 -1.13
CA LEU A 143 -14.95 -14.23 -2.12
C LEU A 143 -15.53 -12.81 -2.21
N LYS A 144 -16.86 -12.64 -2.12
CA LYS A 144 -17.49 -11.30 -2.06
C LYS A 144 -17.00 -10.50 -0.86
N GLU A 145 -16.93 -11.12 0.33
CA GLU A 145 -16.38 -10.46 1.52
C GLU A 145 -14.89 -10.14 1.39
N ALA A 146 -14.08 -11.06 0.83
CA ALA A 146 -12.66 -10.80 0.58
C ALA A 146 -12.44 -9.61 -0.37
N MET A 147 -13.21 -9.54 -1.46
CA MET A 147 -13.09 -8.45 -2.44
C MET A 147 -13.62 -7.12 -1.88
N ARG A 148 -14.63 -7.13 -1.01
CA ARG A 148 -15.04 -5.97 -0.22
C ARG A 148 -13.91 -5.47 0.68
N GLY A 149 -13.20 -6.37 1.37
CA GLY A 149 -12.05 -6.02 2.20
C GLY A 149 -10.89 -5.38 1.41
N LEU A 150 -10.61 -5.90 0.22
CA LEU A 150 -9.63 -5.31 -0.72
C LEU A 150 -10.07 -3.92 -1.20
N ASP A 151 -11.32 -3.77 -1.63
CA ASP A 151 -11.89 -2.49 -2.09
C ASP A 151 -11.86 -1.41 -0.99
N GLU A 152 -12.23 -1.76 0.24
CA GLU A 152 -12.15 -0.88 1.42
C GLU A 152 -10.72 -0.51 1.79
N ALA A 153 -9.73 -1.37 1.54
CA ALA A 153 -8.31 -1.06 1.76
C ALA A 153 -7.78 -0.09 0.70
N LEU A 154 -8.07 -0.33 -0.58
CA LEU A 154 -7.68 0.54 -1.69
C LEU A 154 -8.34 1.93 -1.56
N ALA A 155 -9.61 1.98 -1.15
CA ALA A 155 -10.29 3.23 -0.82
C ALA A 155 -9.59 3.97 0.34
N GLY A 156 -9.24 3.26 1.42
CA GLY A 156 -8.50 3.85 2.55
C GLY A 156 -7.13 4.40 2.15
N ALA A 157 -6.41 3.71 1.27
CA ALA A 157 -5.13 4.18 0.73
C ALA A 157 -5.30 5.45 -0.14
N ALA A 158 -6.34 5.50 -0.99
CA ALA A 158 -6.67 6.68 -1.79
C ALA A 158 -6.99 7.92 -0.93
N GLU A 159 -7.76 7.73 0.15
CA GLU A 159 -8.06 8.78 1.12
C GLU A 159 -6.81 9.28 1.85
N ALA A 160 -5.96 8.37 2.34
CA ALA A 160 -4.72 8.71 3.03
C ALA A 160 -3.74 9.49 2.12
N ALA A 161 -3.56 9.05 0.87
CA ALA A 161 -2.73 9.74 -0.11
C ALA A 161 -3.26 11.16 -0.40
N GLN A 162 -4.57 11.31 -0.60
CA GLN A 162 -5.19 12.62 -0.82
C GLN A 162 -5.07 13.56 0.37
N LEU A 163 -5.19 13.06 1.60
CA LEU A 163 -5.00 13.88 2.81
C LEU A 163 -3.54 14.34 2.94
N ALA A 164 -2.58 13.45 2.71
CA ALA A 164 -1.16 13.80 2.72
C ALA A 164 -0.81 14.88 1.66
N ILE A 165 -1.39 14.78 0.46
CA ILE A 165 -1.22 15.79 -0.61
C ILE A 165 -1.83 17.14 -0.20
N GLN A 166 -3.00 17.15 0.44
CA GLN A 166 -3.63 18.39 0.93
C GLN A 166 -2.81 19.06 2.04
N GLU A 167 -2.30 18.28 3.00
CA GLU A 167 -1.45 18.83 4.07
C GLU A 167 -0.13 19.41 3.53
N ALA A 168 0.50 18.73 2.56
CA ALA A 168 1.69 19.23 1.89
C ALA A 168 1.39 20.55 1.13
N ALA A 169 0.33 20.59 0.32
CA ALA A 169 -0.05 21.79 -0.43
C ALA A 169 -0.53 22.96 0.44
N GLY A 170 -1.04 22.69 1.65
CA GLY A 170 -1.53 23.69 2.59
C GLY A 170 -0.44 24.33 3.47
N ARG A 171 0.71 23.68 3.64
CA ARG A 171 1.81 24.17 4.51
C ARG A 171 2.93 24.89 3.77
N THR A 172 3.19 24.55 2.51
CA THR A 172 4.25 25.19 1.70
C THR A 172 3.99 25.06 0.19
N SER A 173 4.60 25.92 -0.63
CA SER A 173 4.46 25.86 -2.10
C SER A 173 5.37 24.81 -2.77
N GLU A 174 5.82 23.80 -2.03
CA GLU A 174 6.85 22.83 -2.45
C GLU A 174 6.35 21.86 -3.53
N PHE A 175 5.04 21.60 -3.63
CA PHE A 175 4.50 20.70 -4.64
C PHE A 175 4.32 21.39 -5.99
N SER A 176 5.11 20.97 -6.99
CA SER A 176 4.92 21.43 -8.37
C SER A 176 3.56 20.96 -8.92
N ARG A 177 2.96 21.76 -9.81
CA ARG A 177 1.71 21.38 -10.50
C ARG A 177 1.81 20.03 -11.21
N GLN A 178 3.01 19.66 -11.67
CA GLN A 178 3.29 18.38 -12.31
C GLN A 178 3.27 17.20 -11.32
N GLY A 179 3.77 17.40 -10.09
CA GLY A 179 3.68 16.42 -9.01
C GLY A 179 2.23 16.17 -8.59
N LEU A 180 1.45 17.23 -8.40
CA LEU A 180 0.02 17.12 -8.07
C LEU A 180 -0.78 16.43 -9.19
N LYS A 181 -0.46 16.74 -10.45
CA LYS A 181 -1.07 16.03 -11.59
C LYS A 181 -0.69 14.55 -11.62
N ARG A 182 0.57 14.18 -11.38
CA ARG A 182 1.00 12.78 -11.34
C ARG A 182 0.22 12.00 -10.27
N ALA A 183 0.13 12.53 -9.06
CA ALA A 183 -0.62 11.90 -7.97
C ALA A 183 -2.13 11.78 -8.29
N ALA A 184 -2.71 12.75 -9.01
CA ALA A 184 -4.07 12.63 -9.52
C ALA A 184 -4.20 11.49 -10.55
N ASP A 185 -3.29 11.40 -11.52
CA ASP A 185 -3.30 10.35 -12.55
C ASP A 185 -3.10 8.94 -11.94
N GLU A 186 -2.29 8.83 -10.87
CA GLU A 186 -2.09 7.61 -10.08
C GLU A 186 -3.36 7.23 -9.30
N LEU A 187 -3.98 8.18 -8.58
CA LEU A 187 -5.27 7.96 -7.89
C LEU A 187 -6.39 7.52 -8.84
N ALA A 188 -6.44 8.08 -10.04
CA ALA A 188 -7.39 7.72 -11.09
C ALA A 188 -7.18 6.27 -11.60
N THR A 189 -5.95 5.77 -11.55
CA THR A 189 -5.59 4.42 -12.02
C THR A 189 -6.05 3.31 -11.06
N LEU A 190 -6.28 3.63 -9.77
CA LEU A 190 -6.67 2.65 -8.73
C LEU A 190 -7.93 1.85 -9.08
N GLN A 191 -8.99 2.53 -9.56
CA GLN A 191 -10.25 1.87 -9.91
C GLN A 191 -10.07 0.96 -11.14
N THR A 192 -9.32 1.41 -12.15
CA THR A 192 -9.04 0.64 -13.36
C THR A 192 -8.30 -0.65 -13.00
N LEU A 193 -7.23 -0.55 -12.22
CA LEU A 193 -6.45 -1.70 -11.75
C LEU A 193 -7.30 -2.70 -10.98
N PHE A 194 -8.17 -2.23 -10.08
CA PHE A 194 -9.07 -3.10 -9.32
C PHE A 194 -10.01 -3.88 -10.24
N ILE A 195 -10.65 -3.21 -11.20
CA ILE A 195 -11.56 -3.85 -12.16
C ILE A 195 -10.81 -4.84 -13.06
N GLU A 196 -9.65 -4.45 -13.60
CA GLU A 196 -8.81 -5.32 -14.44
C GLU A 196 -8.39 -6.59 -13.71
N THR A 197 -7.93 -6.47 -12.46
CA THR A 197 -7.52 -7.64 -11.64
C THR A 197 -8.69 -8.60 -11.39
N LEU A 198 -9.90 -8.09 -11.12
CA LEU A 198 -11.11 -8.92 -11.00
C LEU A 198 -11.45 -9.65 -12.32
N GLN A 199 -11.28 -8.99 -13.47
CA GLN A 199 -11.52 -9.59 -14.78
C GLN A 199 -10.49 -10.68 -15.13
N GLU A 200 -9.21 -10.47 -14.84
CA GLU A 200 -8.15 -11.48 -15.00
C GLU A 200 -8.40 -12.71 -14.10
N ALA A 201 -8.84 -12.47 -12.86
CA ALA A 201 -9.21 -13.52 -11.92
C ALA A 201 -10.44 -14.31 -12.39
N ALA A 202 -11.45 -13.65 -12.97
CA ALA A 202 -12.61 -14.31 -13.59
C ALA A 202 -12.20 -15.20 -14.77
N GLN A 203 -11.33 -14.71 -15.67
CA GLN A 203 -10.81 -15.47 -16.80
C GLN A 203 -10.00 -16.70 -16.36
N SER A 204 -9.32 -16.59 -15.22
CA SER A 204 -8.47 -17.64 -14.65
C SER A 204 -9.19 -18.60 -13.69
N ALA A 205 -10.50 -18.42 -13.48
CA ALA A 205 -11.33 -19.22 -12.59
C ALA A 205 -12.34 -20.09 -13.35
N LYS A 206 -13.09 -20.94 -12.63
CA LYS A 206 -14.20 -21.75 -13.16
C LYS A 206 -15.37 -21.78 -12.18
N GLY A 207 -16.57 -22.07 -12.69
CA GLY A 207 -17.77 -22.31 -11.88
C GLY A 207 -18.18 -21.09 -11.03
N VAL A 208 -18.61 -21.33 -9.80
CA VAL A 208 -19.09 -20.29 -8.86
C VAL A 208 -18.09 -19.15 -8.67
N VAL A 209 -16.79 -19.47 -8.58
CA VAL A 209 -15.72 -18.47 -8.39
C VAL A 209 -15.59 -17.55 -9.61
N GLN A 210 -15.68 -18.10 -10.82
CA GLN A 210 -15.69 -17.31 -12.06
C GLN A 210 -16.92 -16.41 -12.15
N ALA A 211 -18.11 -16.95 -11.91
CA ALA A 211 -19.35 -16.18 -11.94
C ALA A 211 -19.32 -15.02 -10.94
N THR A 212 -18.81 -15.27 -9.73
CA THR A 212 -18.67 -14.27 -8.66
C THR A 212 -17.70 -13.14 -9.06
N PHE A 213 -16.53 -13.45 -9.63
CA PHE A 213 -15.61 -12.41 -10.10
C PHE A 213 -16.19 -11.58 -11.26
N THR A 214 -16.91 -12.19 -12.19
CA THR A 214 -17.60 -11.46 -13.27
C THR A 214 -18.65 -10.50 -12.70
N GLU A 215 -19.50 -10.98 -11.78
CA GLU A 215 -20.49 -10.15 -11.09
C GLU A 215 -19.84 -8.95 -10.38
N LEU A 216 -18.75 -9.18 -9.64
CA LEU A 216 -18.01 -8.13 -8.93
C LEU A 216 -17.36 -7.10 -9.88
N ALA A 217 -16.77 -7.56 -10.99
CA ALA A 217 -16.17 -6.67 -11.99
C ALA A 217 -17.23 -5.82 -12.71
N GLU A 218 -18.39 -6.39 -13.04
CA GLU A 218 -19.52 -5.66 -13.61
C GLU A 218 -20.13 -4.67 -12.60
N HIS A 219 -20.27 -5.06 -11.33
CA HIS A 219 -20.75 -4.20 -10.26
C HIS A 219 -19.81 -2.99 -10.05
N ALA A 220 -18.51 -3.23 -9.91
CA ALA A 220 -17.50 -2.17 -9.76
C ALA A 220 -17.45 -1.20 -10.96
N ARG A 221 -17.80 -1.66 -12.17
CA ARG A 221 -17.93 -0.81 -13.37
C ARG A 221 -19.23 0.00 -13.42
N THR A 222 -20.36 -0.59 -13.01
CA THR A 222 -21.72 -0.04 -13.24
C THR A 222 -22.31 0.67 -12.03
N SER A 223 -22.24 0.04 -10.85
CA SER A 223 -22.72 0.58 -9.57
C SER A 223 -21.61 1.36 -8.84
N GLY A 224 -20.36 1.05 -9.17
CA GLY A 224 -19.16 1.65 -8.57
C GLY A 224 -18.66 0.87 -7.35
N SER A 225 -17.36 0.95 -7.12
CA SER A 225 -16.68 0.38 -5.95
C SER A 225 -16.35 1.47 -4.91
N ALA A 226 -16.01 1.07 -3.68
CA ALA A 226 -15.57 1.99 -2.64
C ALA A 226 -14.30 2.76 -3.07
N VAL A 227 -13.35 2.08 -3.73
CA VAL A 227 -12.18 2.73 -4.33
C VAL A 227 -12.57 3.71 -5.42
N GLY A 228 -13.52 3.37 -6.29
CA GLY A 228 -13.99 4.26 -7.36
C GLY A 228 -14.68 5.52 -6.84
N GLN A 229 -15.55 5.38 -5.84
CA GLN A 229 -16.17 6.53 -5.16
C GLN A 229 -15.13 7.40 -4.45
N ARG A 230 -14.19 6.78 -3.72
CA ARG A 230 -13.18 7.52 -2.98
C ARG A 230 -12.17 8.22 -3.89
N THR A 231 -11.70 7.56 -4.94
CA THR A 231 -10.87 8.17 -5.99
C THR A 231 -11.56 9.39 -6.60
N ARG A 232 -12.85 9.32 -6.94
CA ARG A 232 -13.59 10.47 -7.47
C ARG A 232 -13.58 11.66 -6.51
N ILE A 233 -13.94 11.44 -5.25
CA ILE A 233 -13.93 12.47 -4.20
C ILE A 233 -12.52 13.06 -4.04
N ALA A 234 -11.50 12.22 -4.01
CA ALA A 234 -10.11 12.63 -3.87
C ALA A 234 -9.63 13.53 -5.03
N LEU A 235 -9.98 13.16 -6.27
CA LEU A 235 -9.66 13.94 -7.48
C LEU A 235 -10.38 15.29 -7.50
N GLU A 236 -11.66 15.33 -7.13
CA GLU A 236 -12.45 16.57 -7.04
C GLU A 236 -11.84 17.54 -6.02
N GLN A 237 -11.50 17.05 -4.83
CA GLN A 237 -10.86 17.87 -3.79
C GLN A 237 -9.45 18.33 -4.19
N LEU A 238 -8.67 17.49 -4.85
CA LEU A 238 -7.33 17.86 -5.35
C LEU A 238 -7.40 18.96 -6.43
N ALA A 239 -8.37 18.88 -7.34
CA ALA A 239 -8.63 19.93 -8.34
C ALA A 239 -9.06 21.26 -7.69
N GLN A 240 -9.86 21.20 -6.62
CA GLN A 240 -10.23 22.39 -5.82
C GLN A 240 -9.01 22.99 -5.12
N ALA A 241 -8.15 22.17 -4.50
CA ALA A 241 -6.93 22.63 -3.82
C ALA A 241 -5.96 23.32 -4.78
N ILE A 242 -5.70 22.73 -5.97
CA ILE A 242 -4.89 23.35 -7.03
C ILE A 242 -5.45 24.72 -7.45
N THR A 243 -6.77 24.81 -7.60
CA THR A 243 -7.46 26.06 -8.00
C THR A 243 -7.41 27.13 -6.92
N ALA A 244 -7.50 26.73 -5.64
CA ALA A 244 -7.39 27.64 -4.50
C ALA A 244 -5.96 28.20 -4.36
N GLY A 245 -4.94 27.33 -4.36
CA GLY A 245 -3.53 27.74 -4.25
C GLY A 245 -3.10 28.69 -5.36
N ALA A 246 -3.55 28.45 -6.60
CA ALA A 246 -3.27 29.35 -7.72
C ALA A 246 -3.84 30.77 -7.54
N ARG A 247 -4.98 30.93 -6.85
CA ARG A 247 -5.57 32.24 -6.55
C ARG A 247 -4.86 32.96 -5.41
N ASP A 248 -4.36 32.22 -4.42
CA ASP A 248 -3.67 32.81 -3.26
C ASP A 248 -2.25 33.28 -3.64
N GLN A 249 -1.54 32.50 -4.47
CA GLN A 249 -0.23 32.88 -5.03
C GLN A 249 -0.33 34.14 -5.92
N ALA A 250 -1.43 34.34 -6.64
CA ALA A 250 -1.70 35.56 -7.41
C ALA A 250 -2.00 36.80 -6.54
N LYS A 251 -2.38 36.61 -5.26
CA LYS A 251 -2.62 37.70 -4.29
C LYS A 251 -1.38 38.04 -3.46
N LYS A 252 -0.49 37.08 -3.22
CA LYS A 252 0.76 37.23 -2.43
C LYS A 252 1.99 37.51 -3.30
N GLY A 253 1.82 38.32 -4.34
CA GLY A 253 2.92 38.67 -5.24
C GLY A 253 3.86 39.72 -4.64
N THR A 254 4.85 39.29 -3.84
CA THR A 254 6.26 39.78 -3.93
C THR A 254 7.27 39.04 -3.03
N GLU A 255 6.90 38.47 -1.88
CA GLU A 255 7.89 37.93 -0.92
C GLU A 255 7.54 36.56 -0.32
N VAL A 256 8.33 35.53 -0.66
CA VAL A 256 8.75 34.47 0.28
C VAL A 256 10.16 34.01 -0.13
N VAL A 257 11.15 34.17 0.75
CA VAL A 257 12.48 33.54 0.62
C VAL A 257 12.74 32.72 1.88
N ARG A 258 12.80 31.39 1.70
CA ARG A 258 13.36 30.33 2.58
C ARG A 258 12.96 30.30 4.06
N HIS A 259 12.43 29.15 4.48
CA HIS A 259 13.08 28.27 5.48
C HIS A 259 12.43 26.88 5.45
N GLU A 260 13.06 25.91 4.78
CA GLU A 260 12.51 24.54 4.59
C GLU A 260 13.54 23.48 5.02
N ALA A 261 13.38 23.01 6.26
CA ALA A 261 14.06 21.84 6.83
C ALA A 261 13.24 21.20 7.97
N ALA A 262 12.46 22.00 8.71
CA ALA A 262 11.65 21.54 9.84
C ALA A 262 10.32 20.85 9.45
N LEU A 263 9.80 21.07 8.23
CA LEU A 263 8.46 20.61 7.84
C LEU A 263 8.39 19.10 7.52
N LEU A 264 9.41 18.52 6.90
CA LEU A 264 9.44 17.08 6.59
C LEU A 264 9.59 16.19 7.83
N ALA A 265 10.37 16.63 8.82
CA ALA A 265 10.47 15.94 10.11
C ALA A 265 9.11 15.85 10.83
N GLY A 266 8.27 16.87 10.68
CA GLY A 266 6.92 16.89 11.26
C GLY A 266 5.88 16.09 10.47
N LEU A 267 5.91 16.13 9.14
CA LEU A 267 4.88 15.51 8.30
C LEU A 267 4.90 13.97 8.36
N ALA A 268 6.08 13.36 8.22
CA ALA A 268 6.17 11.91 8.19
C ALA A 268 6.27 11.27 9.60
N ALA A 269 6.79 11.99 10.60
CA ALA A 269 6.56 11.61 12.01
C ALA A 269 5.06 11.65 12.33
N GLY A 270 4.33 12.69 11.92
CA GLY A 270 2.88 12.80 12.13
C GLY A 270 2.07 11.67 11.50
N LEU A 271 2.40 11.26 10.27
CA LEU A 271 1.73 10.14 9.58
C LEU A 271 2.02 8.80 10.26
N LEU A 272 3.29 8.50 10.58
CA LEU A 272 3.66 7.25 11.24
C LEU A 272 3.12 7.17 12.68
N GLN A 273 3.18 8.27 13.44
CA GLN A 273 2.67 8.35 14.81
C GLN A 273 1.13 8.32 14.84
N GLY A 274 0.46 8.85 13.82
CA GLY A 274 -1.00 8.72 13.63
C GLY A 274 -1.45 7.31 13.25
N ILE A 275 -0.61 6.55 12.54
CA ILE A 275 -0.84 5.12 12.26
C ILE A 275 -0.55 4.27 13.51
N ALA A 276 0.57 4.52 14.20
CA ALA A 276 0.93 3.83 15.45
C ALA A 276 -0.13 4.01 16.55
N ALA A 277 -0.59 5.24 16.79
CA ALA A 277 -1.63 5.51 17.79
C ALA A 277 -2.96 4.79 17.49
N ARG A 278 -3.30 4.59 16.20
CA ARG A 278 -4.50 3.82 15.79
C ARG A 278 -4.33 2.31 15.92
N LEU A 279 -3.09 1.80 15.96
CA LEU A 279 -2.78 0.40 16.23
C LEU A 279 -2.79 0.15 17.76
N GLU A 280 -2.16 1.02 18.55
CA GLU A 280 -2.14 0.94 20.01
C GLU A 280 -3.53 1.10 20.64
N SER A 281 -4.36 2.02 20.13
CA SER A 281 -5.73 2.23 20.63
C SER A 281 -6.66 1.03 20.47
N LYS A 282 -6.22 -0.02 19.75
CA LYS A 282 -6.98 -1.27 19.57
C LYS A 282 -6.58 -2.36 20.56
N ASP A 283 -5.41 -2.24 21.22
CA ASP A 283 -4.93 -3.18 22.23
C ASP A 283 -5.43 -2.80 23.64
N THR A 284 -5.58 -1.50 23.93
CA THR A 284 -6.14 -1.00 25.20
C THR A 284 -7.67 -1.15 25.32
N GLY A 285 -8.31 -1.87 24.39
CA GLY A 285 -9.77 -2.09 24.34
C GLY A 285 -10.25 -3.38 25.00
N LYS A 286 -9.35 -4.15 25.61
CA LYS A 286 -9.66 -5.37 26.40
C LYS A 286 -9.02 -5.26 27.78
N ASP A 287 -9.66 -4.51 28.67
CA ASP A 287 -9.58 -4.66 30.15
C ASP A 287 -10.51 -3.65 30.86
N VAL A 288 -11.82 -3.72 30.56
CA VAL A 288 -12.93 -3.27 31.44
C VAL A 288 -14.13 -4.20 31.22
#